data_AF-A0A0D0SI04-F1
#
_entry.id   AF-A0A0D0SI04-F1
#
_cell.length_a   1.000
_cell.length_b   1.000
_cell.length_c   1.000
_cell.angle_alpha   90.00
_cell.angle_beta   90.00
_cell.angle_gamma   90.00
#
_symmetry.space_group_name_H-M   'P 1'
#
loop_
_entity.id
_entity.type
_entity.pdbx_description
1 polymer ?
#
loop_
_entity_poly.entity_id
_entity_poly.type
_entity_poly.pdbx_seq_one_letter_code
_entity_poly.pdbx_strand_id
1 'polypeptide(L)'
;MRNLKGNFKIIFAIVVVVLLLIDIYLNNQPGSILPSFSKAKEEPIAVTTTQAPTESTESTTTAASGITFDFDAIFKQNKRVFPESNDRLLTQEEVDALAAVEKYGQSYQKTLRIAINEIYAAMGQDYSGTSYENRFADQDWYKKVEKKKITDDDFNEFEARNIALLLKKEKELKKDTESK
;
A
#
# COMPACT_ATOMS: atom_id res chain seq x y z
N MET A 1 54.26 -20.42 10.40
CA MET A 1 53.01 -21.22 10.35
C MET A 1 52.20 -20.92 11.60
N ARG A 2 51.21 -20.02 11.52
CA ARG A 2 50.36 -19.63 12.66
C ARG A 2 48.90 -19.97 12.34
N ASN A 3 48.24 -20.55 13.33
CA ASN A 3 46.99 -21.31 13.29
C ASN A 3 45.80 -20.61 12.61
N LEU A 4 45.47 -21.01 11.38
CA LEU A 4 44.24 -20.60 10.68
C LEU A 4 43.04 -21.54 10.96
N LYS A 5 43.28 -22.69 11.58
CA LYS A 5 42.24 -23.71 11.84
C LYS A 5 41.31 -23.36 13.01
N GLY A 6 41.72 -22.49 13.93
CA GLY A 6 40.89 -22.05 15.07
C GLY A 6 39.83 -21.02 14.68
N ASN A 7 40.18 -20.10 13.77
CA ASN A 7 39.30 -18.99 13.41
C ASN A 7 38.12 -19.43 12.54
N PHE A 8 38.28 -20.48 11.73
CA PHE A 8 37.19 -20.96 10.90
C PHE A 8 36.05 -21.57 11.72
N LYS A 9 36.36 -22.31 12.80
CA LYS A 9 35.35 -22.84 13.72
C LYS A 9 34.61 -21.74 14.47
N ILE A 10 35.32 -20.69 14.87
CA ILE A 10 34.72 -19.53 15.57
C ILE A 10 33.83 -18.74 14.60
N ILE A 11 34.28 -18.49 13.38
CA ILE A 11 33.48 -17.80 12.35
C ILE A 11 32.25 -18.64 11.98
N PHE A 12 32.38 -19.96 11.81
CA PHE A 12 31.24 -20.83 11.53
C PHE A 12 30.26 -20.88 12.70
N ALA A 13 30.75 -20.91 13.95
CA ALA A 13 29.90 -20.87 15.14
C ALA A 13 29.16 -19.53 15.25
N ILE A 14 29.81 -18.40 14.96
CA ILE A 14 29.18 -17.07 14.95
C ILE A 14 28.12 -16.99 13.85
N VAL A 15 28.40 -17.47 12.64
CA VAL A 15 27.44 -17.46 11.52
C VAL A 15 26.23 -18.33 11.84
N VAL A 16 26.43 -19.52 12.42
CA VAL A 16 25.31 -20.40 12.82
C VAL A 16 24.48 -19.77 13.94
N VAL A 17 25.11 -19.13 14.93
CA VAL A 17 24.39 -18.41 15.99
C VAL A 17 23.61 -17.22 15.43
N VAL A 18 24.18 -16.45 14.50
CA VAL A 18 23.47 -15.34 13.84
C VAL A 18 22.30 -15.83 13.00
N LEU A 19 22.45 -16.94 12.26
CA LEU A 19 21.37 -17.54 11.48
C LEU A 19 20.26 -18.08 12.40
N LEU A 20 20.60 -18.74 13.51
CA LEU A 20 19.62 -19.21 14.48
C LEU A 20 18.89 -18.04 15.18
N LEU A 21 19.57 -16.92 15.46
CA LEU A 21 18.94 -15.73 16.01
C LEU A 21 18.03 -15.02 14.99
N ILE A 22 18.39 -15.05 13.70
CA ILE A 22 17.52 -14.55 12.61
C ILE A 22 16.30 -15.44 12.45
N ASP A 23 16.43 -16.77 12.52
CA ASP A 23 15.30 -17.69 12.44
C ASP A 23 14.36 -17.54 13.64
N ILE A 24 14.89 -17.32 14.85
CA ILE A 24 14.09 -16.97 16.03
C ILE A 24 13.38 -15.62 15.84
N TYR A 25 14.04 -14.62 15.25
CA TYR A 25 13.44 -13.31 14.97
C TYR A 25 12.37 -13.34 13.87
N LEU A 26 12.55 -14.19 12.85
CA LEU A 26 11.58 -14.37 11.76
C LEU A 26 10.39 -15.24 12.16
N ASN A 27 10.59 -16.26 13.01
CA ASN A 27 9.52 -17.15 13.46
C ASN A 27 8.81 -16.67 14.73
N ASN A 28 9.41 -15.75 15.50
CA ASN A 28 8.76 -15.10 16.64
C ASN A 28 8.14 -13.76 16.22
N GLN A 29 7.39 -13.76 15.11
CA GLN A 29 6.38 -12.73 14.90
C GLN A 29 5.20 -13.11 15.82
N PRO A 30 4.85 -12.30 16.83
CA PRO A 30 3.63 -12.55 17.60
C PRO A 30 2.49 -12.63 16.61
N GLY A 31 1.77 -13.76 16.62
CA GLY A 31 0.65 -14.02 15.73
C GLY A 31 -0.21 -12.77 15.64
N SER A 32 -0.47 -12.32 14.41
CA SER A 32 -1.05 -11.03 14.06
C SER A 32 -2.16 -10.60 15.03
N ILE A 33 -1.76 -9.87 16.07
CA ILE A 33 -2.70 -9.20 16.95
C ILE A 33 -3.07 -7.94 16.19
N LEU A 34 -4.17 -8.00 15.44
CA LEU A 34 -4.88 -6.77 15.11
C LEU A 34 -5.09 -6.05 16.45
N PRO A 35 -4.70 -4.78 16.60
CA PRO A 35 -5.09 -4.04 17.79
C PRO A 35 -6.61 -4.13 17.92
N SER A 36 -7.09 -4.72 19.02
CA SER A 36 -8.49 -4.58 19.40
C SER A 36 -8.70 -3.10 19.71
N PHE A 37 -9.21 -2.35 18.75
CA PHE A 37 -9.60 -0.98 19.00
C PHE A 37 -10.76 -1.00 20.01
N SER A 38 -10.44 -0.57 21.23
CA SER A 38 -11.41 -0.42 22.30
C SER A 38 -12.55 0.47 21.82
N LYS A 39 -13.77 0.00 22.09
CA LYS A 39 -15.07 0.60 21.78
C LYS A 39 -15.01 2.13 21.76
N ALA A 40 -15.26 2.71 20.59
CA ALA A 40 -15.46 4.14 20.42
C ALA A 40 -16.48 4.63 21.46
N LYS A 41 -16.05 5.62 22.25
CA LYS A 41 -16.90 6.38 23.15
C LYS A 41 -17.85 7.21 22.27
N GLU A 42 -19.11 6.82 22.22
CA GLU A 42 -20.18 7.62 21.64
C GLU A 42 -20.26 8.93 22.44
N GLU A 43 -19.93 10.06 21.81
CA GLU A 43 -20.36 11.38 22.27
C GLU A 43 -21.52 11.86 21.39
N PRO A 44 -22.58 12.45 21.97
CA PRO A 44 -23.85 12.66 21.27
C PRO A 44 -23.75 13.80 20.24
N ILE A 45 -23.99 13.44 18.98
CA ILE A 45 -24.21 14.36 17.86
C ILE A 45 -25.54 15.11 18.04
N ALA A 46 -25.45 16.40 18.31
CA ALA A 46 -26.59 17.32 18.18
C ALA A 46 -26.85 17.61 16.69
N VAL A 47 -27.99 17.13 16.23
CA VAL A 47 -28.58 17.37 14.91
C VAL A 47 -29.00 18.83 14.78
N THR A 48 -28.63 19.49 13.68
CA THR A 48 -29.49 20.52 13.06
C THR A 48 -29.36 20.44 11.54
N THR A 49 -30.45 19.98 10.94
CA THR A 49 -30.70 19.87 9.51
C THR A 49 -31.20 21.19 8.94
N THR A 50 -30.68 21.60 7.77
CA THR A 50 -31.47 22.25 6.70
C THR A 50 -30.91 21.80 5.34
N GLN A 51 -31.72 21.02 4.61
CA GLN A 51 -31.58 20.63 3.19
C GLN A 51 -32.15 21.77 2.31
N ALA A 52 -31.80 21.99 1.02
CA ALA A 52 -31.91 21.14 -0.18
C ALA A 52 -31.42 21.95 -1.43
N PRO A 53 -31.59 21.51 -2.70
CA PRO A 53 -31.27 20.25 -3.42
C PRO A 53 -30.33 20.50 -4.64
N THR A 54 -29.59 19.52 -5.18
CA THR A 54 -29.71 18.81 -6.49
C THR A 54 -28.23 18.53 -6.87
N GLU A 55 -27.68 17.36 -7.16
CA GLU A 55 -28.12 16.20 -7.95
C GLU A 55 -27.30 15.00 -7.46
N SER A 56 -27.99 13.99 -6.92
CA SER A 56 -27.42 12.69 -6.59
C SER A 56 -27.56 11.79 -7.80
N THR A 57 -26.44 11.32 -8.35
CA THR A 57 -26.46 10.10 -9.16
C THR A 57 -26.02 8.96 -8.26
N GLU A 58 -27.01 8.20 -7.83
CA GLU A 58 -26.93 6.83 -7.32
C GLU A 58 -25.95 5.96 -8.12
N SER A 59 -25.16 5.14 -7.43
CA SER A 59 -24.75 3.81 -7.91
C SER A 59 -24.41 2.89 -6.73
N THR A 60 -25.51 2.39 -6.15
CA THR A 60 -25.84 1.01 -5.72
C THR A 60 -24.86 0.12 -4.93
N THR A 61 -25.40 -0.36 -3.80
CA THR A 61 -25.01 -1.44 -2.88
C THR A 61 -24.80 -2.84 -3.50
N THR A 62 -23.82 -3.56 -2.93
CA THR A 62 -23.60 -5.02 -2.81
C THR A 62 -24.48 -5.99 -3.63
N ALA A 63 -23.85 -6.68 -4.59
CA ALA A 63 -24.23 -8.02 -5.06
C ALA A 63 -23.01 -8.78 -5.59
N ALA A 64 -22.81 -10.02 -5.13
CA ALA A 64 -21.83 -10.94 -5.70
C ALA A 64 -22.23 -11.31 -7.14
N SER A 65 -21.54 -10.74 -8.12
CA SER A 65 -21.53 -11.14 -9.54
C SER A 65 -20.24 -10.59 -10.13
N GLY A 66 -19.48 -11.40 -10.86
CA GLY A 66 -18.12 -11.06 -11.32
C GLY A 66 -18.02 -9.68 -11.95
N ILE A 67 -17.43 -8.73 -11.22
CA ILE A 67 -17.05 -7.43 -11.77
C ILE A 67 -15.75 -7.68 -12.54
N THR A 68 -15.83 -7.58 -13.87
CA THR A 68 -14.63 -7.36 -14.68
C THR A 68 -14.06 -6.02 -14.29
N PHE A 69 -12.97 -6.01 -13.53
CA PHE A 69 -12.24 -4.80 -13.17
C PHE A 69 -11.62 -4.22 -14.45
N ASP A 70 -12.30 -3.28 -15.09
CA ASP A 70 -11.80 -2.58 -16.27
C ASP A 70 -10.83 -1.47 -15.82
N PHE A 71 -9.58 -1.87 -15.60
CA PHE A 71 -8.48 -0.95 -15.29
C PHE A 71 -8.36 0.18 -16.30
N ASP A 72 -8.70 -0.06 -17.57
CA ASP A 72 -8.46 0.88 -18.64
C ASP A 72 -9.50 2.00 -18.63
N ALA A 73 -10.76 1.68 -18.35
CA ALA A 73 -11.81 2.65 -18.11
C ALA A 73 -11.55 3.47 -16.83
N ILE A 74 -11.22 2.79 -15.72
CA ILE A 74 -10.99 3.44 -14.42
C ILE A 74 -9.80 4.41 -14.51
N PHE A 75 -8.70 4.00 -15.13
CA PHE A 75 -7.51 4.84 -15.27
C PHE A 75 -7.71 6.00 -16.25
N LYS A 76 -8.43 5.80 -17.37
CA LYS A 76 -8.74 6.90 -18.30
C LYS A 76 -9.61 7.97 -17.65
N GLN A 77 -10.56 7.57 -16.81
CA GLN A 77 -11.48 8.50 -16.16
C GLN A 77 -10.83 9.21 -14.96
N ASN A 78 -10.18 8.46 -14.07
CA ASN A 78 -9.73 8.97 -12.78
C ASN A 78 -8.23 9.32 -12.75
N LYS A 79 -7.46 8.89 -13.77
CA LYS A 79 -5.99 8.99 -13.81
C LYS A 79 -5.29 8.39 -12.59
N ARG A 80 -5.98 7.50 -11.86
CA ARG A 80 -5.54 6.75 -10.67
C ARG A 80 -5.63 5.25 -10.93
N VAL A 81 -4.75 4.49 -10.30
CA VAL A 81 -4.77 3.04 -10.25
C VAL A 81 -5.93 2.56 -9.37
N PHE A 82 -6.06 3.12 -8.16
CA PHE A 82 -7.15 2.79 -7.23
C PHE A 82 -7.78 4.06 -6.62
N PRO A 83 -8.80 4.66 -7.27
CA PRO A 83 -9.46 5.87 -6.78
C PRO A 83 -10.02 5.73 -5.35
N GLU A 84 -10.63 4.58 -5.07
CA GLU A 84 -11.35 4.30 -3.82
C GLU A 84 -10.45 3.76 -2.68
N SER A 85 -9.13 3.78 -2.87
CA SER A 85 -8.18 3.18 -1.90
C SER A 85 -8.13 3.88 -0.53
N ASN A 86 -8.74 5.06 -0.42
CA ASN A 86 -8.86 5.79 0.84
C ASN A 86 -10.15 5.42 1.61
N ASP A 87 -11.13 4.83 0.94
CA ASP A 87 -12.50 4.65 1.44
C ASP A 87 -12.94 3.18 1.53
N ARG A 88 -12.19 2.25 0.93
CA ARG A 88 -12.44 0.81 1.02
C ARG A 88 -11.16 -0.02 0.96
N LEU A 89 -11.26 -1.28 1.37
CA LEU A 89 -10.18 -2.25 1.20
C LEU A 89 -10.05 -2.70 -0.25
N LEU A 90 -8.80 -2.83 -0.70
CA LEU A 90 -8.43 -3.52 -1.94
C LEU A 90 -8.43 -5.03 -1.73
N THR A 91 -8.88 -5.78 -2.74
CA THR A 91 -8.76 -7.24 -2.72
C THR A 91 -7.45 -7.71 -3.34
N GLN A 92 -7.07 -8.96 -3.04
CA GLN A 92 -5.88 -9.58 -3.61
C GLN A 92 -5.99 -9.69 -5.14
N GLU A 93 -7.20 -10.01 -5.63
CA GLU A 93 -7.52 -10.15 -7.05
C GLU A 93 -7.40 -8.82 -7.79
N GLU A 94 -7.88 -7.71 -7.19
CA GLU A 94 -7.72 -6.37 -7.76
C GLU A 94 -6.25 -5.99 -7.91
N VAL A 95 -5.44 -6.28 -6.88
CA VAL A 95 -4.00 -6.01 -6.92
C VAL A 95 -3.30 -6.90 -7.94
N ASP A 96 -3.63 -8.19 -8.01
CA ASP A 96 -3.00 -9.13 -8.94
C ASP A 96 -3.37 -8.87 -10.40
N ALA A 97 -4.57 -8.35 -10.65
CA ALA A 97 -4.99 -7.96 -12.00
C ALA A 97 -4.14 -6.83 -12.59
N LEU A 98 -3.42 -6.04 -11.78
CA LEU A 98 -2.41 -5.10 -12.27
C LEU A 98 -1.26 -5.76 -13.04
N ALA A 99 -0.98 -7.06 -12.80
CA ALA A 99 0.05 -7.78 -13.54
C ALA A 99 -0.28 -7.91 -15.04
N ALA A 100 -1.57 -7.89 -15.39
CA ALA A 100 -2.04 -7.90 -16.78
C ALA A 100 -2.00 -6.52 -17.43
N VAL A 101 -1.80 -5.45 -16.65
CA VAL A 101 -1.74 -4.07 -17.15
C VAL A 101 -0.32 -3.77 -17.66
N GLU A 102 0.00 -4.29 -18.85
CA GLU A 102 1.21 -3.90 -19.57
C GLU A 102 0.93 -2.63 -20.38
N LYS A 103 1.00 -1.47 -19.73
CA LYS A 103 0.76 -0.17 -20.38
C LYS A 103 2.03 0.68 -20.40
N TYR A 104 2.40 1.16 -21.58
CA TYR A 104 3.57 2.03 -21.82
C TYR A 104 4.92 1.43 -21.38
N GLY A 105 5.07 0.11 -21.42
CA GLY A 105 6.30 -0.58 -20.98
C GLY A 105 6.57 -0.46 -19.48
N GLN A 106 5.54 -0.18 -18.67
CA GLN A 106 5.68 -0.17 -17.22
C GLN A 106 5.56 -1.59 -16.67
N SER A 107 6.52 -1.98 -15.83
CA SER A 107 6.47 -3.27 -15.14
C SER A 107 5.38 -3.27 -14.06
N TYR A 108 4.86 -4.45 -13.74
CA TYR A 108 3.93 -4.66 -12.63
C TYR A 108 4.45 -4.03 -11.32
N GLN A 109 5.75 -4.18 -11.04
CA GLN A 109 6.40 -3.57 -9.89
C GLN A 109 6.24 -2.04 -9.86
N LYS A 110 6.44 -1.38 -11.02
CA LYS A 110 6.32 0.07 -11.13
C LYS A 110 4.87 0.52 -10.91
N THR A 111 3.91 -0.24 -11.42
CA THR A 111 2.47 0.00 -11.20
C THR A 111 2.09 -0.12 -9.73
N LEU A 112 2.58 -1.14 -9.00
CA LEU A 112 2.39 -1.26 -7.55
C LEU A 112 2.94 -0.04 -6.81
N ARG A 113 4.13 0.41 -7.20
CA ARG A 113 4.77 1.58 -6.56
C ARG A 113 4.01 2.88 -6.82
N ILE A 114 3.45 3.04 -8.02
CA ILE A 114 2.55 4.17 -8.34
C ILE A 114 1.30 4.09 -7.47
N ALA A 115 0.66 2.92 -7.35
CA ALA A 115 -0.54 2.74 -6.53
C ALA A 115 -0.30 3.09 -5.05
N ILE A 116 0.84 2.70 -4.49
CA ILE A 116 1.22 3.09 -3.12
C ILE A 116 1.32 4.62 -3.04
N ASN A 117 2.11 5.24 -3.92
CA ASN A 117 2.32 6.69 -3.91
C ASN A 117 1.05 7.50 -4.20
N GLU A 118 0.05 6.92 -4.88
CA GLU A 118 -1.25 7.57 -5.07
C GLU A 118 -2.00 7.80 -3.76
N ILE A 119 -1.89 6.88 -2.79
CA ILE A 119 -2.50 7.04 -1.47
C ILE A 119 -1.83 8.21 -0.74
N TYR A 120 -0.49 8.23 -0.70
CA TYR A 120 0.29 9.35 -0.15
C TYR A 120 -0.04 10.69 -0.84
N ALA A 121 -0.13 10.70 -2.18
CA ALA A 121 -0.46 11.87 -2.97
C ALA A 121 -1.88 12.39 -2.65
N ALA A 122 -2.86 11.50 -2.52
CA ALA A 122 -4.24 11.87 -2.16
C ALA A 122 -4.33 12.55 -0.79
N MET A 123 -3.41 12.22 0.13
CA MET A 123 -3.27 12.87 1.45
C MET A 123 -2.46 14.18 1.41
N GLY A 124 -1.96 14.58 0.23
CA GLY A 124 -1.21 15.81 0.03
C GLY A 124 0.30 15.72 0.28
N GLN A 125 0.90 14.53 0.23
CA GLN A 125 2.36 14.35 0.24
C GLN A 125 3.02 15.26 -0.79
N ASP A 126 4.08 15.97 -0.42
CA ASP A 126 4.87 16.75 -1.39
C ASP A 126 5.85 15.84 -2.15
N TYR A 127 5.69 15.78 -3.47
CA TYR A 127 6.56 15.05 -4.39
C TYR A 127 7.51 15.95 -5.19
N SER A 128 7.54 17.27 -4.97
CA SER A 128 8.42 18.16 -5.72
C SER A 128 9.89 17.77 -5.59
N GLY A 129 10.61 17.72 -6.70
CA GLY A 129 12.01 17.28 -6.81
C GLY A 129 12.22 15.76 -6.76
N THR A 130 11.15 14.95 -6.69
CA THR A 130 11.26 13.48 -6.68
C THR A 130 11.01 12.88 -8.07
N SER A 131 11.31 11.59 -8.24
CA SER A 131 10.98 10.85 -9.47
C SER A 131 9.47 10.69 -9.74
N TYR A 132 8.62 11.06 -8.77
CA TYR A 132 7.15 11.00 -8.90
C TYR A 132 6.51 12.36 -9.13
N GLU A 133 7.27 13.46 -9.16
CA GLU A 133 6.71 14.81 -9.36
C GLU A 133 5.86 14.85 -10.63
N ASN A 134 6.44 14.50 -11.77
CA ASN A 134 5.75 14.52 -13.07
C ASN A 134 4.55 13.54 -13.15
N ARG A 135 4.53 12.50 -12.30
CA ARG A 135 3.39 11.57 -12.27
C ARG A 135 2.14 12.23 -11.70
N PHE A 136 2.30 13.12 -10.72
CA PHE A 136 1.20 13.71 -9.95
C PHE A 136 0.94 15.19 -10.22
N ALA A 137 1.93 15.93 -10.72
CA ALA A 137 1.85 17.39 -10.92
C ALA A 137 0.59 17.85 -11.69
N ASP A 138 0.19 17.11 -12.74
CA ASP A 138 -0.93 17.46 -13.61
C ASP A 138 -2.24 16.73 -13.27
N GLN A 139 -2.35 16.19 -12.05
CA GLN A 139 -3.53 15.44 -11.62
C GLN A 139 -4.49 16.33 -10.85
N ASP A 140 -5.72 16.48 -11.33
CA ASP A 140 -6.72 17.38 -10.74
C ASP A 140 -7.06 17.02 -9.28
N TRP A 141 -6.97 15.73 -8.92
CA TRP A 141 -7.21 15.21 -7.57
C TRP A 141 -6.02 15.39 -6.62
N TYR A 142 -4.81 15.64 -7.13
CA TYR A 142 -3.62 15.80 -6.29
C TYR A 142 -3.53 17.24 -5.76
N LYS A 143 -3.64 17.39 -4.45
CA LYS A 143 -3.52 18.68 -3.75
C LYS A 143 -2.30 18.64 -2.82
N LYS A 144 -1.12 18.92 -3.37
CA LYS A 144 0.12 18.95 -2.58
C LYS A 144 0.02 19.94 -1.43
N VAL A 145 0.52 19.54 -0.26
CA VAL A 145 0.74 20.43 0.87
C VAL A 145 2.25 20.64 0.97
N GLU A 146 2.71 21.88 0.77
CA GLU A 146 4.15 22.17 0.68
C GLU A 146 4.93 21.61 1.87
N LYS A 147 5.99 20.87 1.57
CA LYS A 147 6.88 20.23 2.55
C LYS A 147 6.18 19.19 3.46
N LYS A 148 4.93 18.80 3.20
CA LYS A 148 4.26 17.73 3.94
C LYS A 148 4.91 16.39 3.64
N LYS A 149 5.26 15.67 4.70
CA LYS A 149 5.68 14.28 4.65
C LYS A 149 4.72 13.45 5.47
N ILE A 150 3.94 12.61 4.79
CA ILE A 150 3.04 11.64 5.37
C ILE A 150 3.85 10.56 6.08
N THR A 151 3.38 10.16 7.24
CA THR A 151 3.92 9.11 8.10
C THR A 151 2.84 8.08 8.41
N ASP A 152 3.24 6.95 9.00
CA ASP A 152 2.32 5.84 9.23
C ASP A 152 1.17 6.20 10.18
N ASP A 153 1.38 7.17 11.06
CA ASP A 153 0.37 7.67 12.02
C ASP A 153 -0.70 8.56 11.35
N ASP A 154 -0.47 9.04 10.13
CA ASP A 154 -1.43 9.88 9.40
C ASP A 154 -2.51 9.05 8.70
N PHE A 155 -2.31 7.74 8.53
CA PHE A 155 -3.20 6.88 7.76
C PHE A 155 -4.49 6.56 8.50
N ASN A 156 -5.58 6.52 7.74
CA ASN A 156 -6.79 5.84 8.18
C ASN A 156 -6.65 4.31 8.06
N GLU A 157 -7.66 3.57 8.55
CA GLU A 157 -7.64 2.09 8.55
C GLU A 157 -7.55 1.49 7.13
N PHE A 158 -8.26 2.07 6.15
CA PHE A 158 -8.25 1.59 4.77
C PHE A 158 -6.90 1.85 4.11
N GLU A 159 -6.38 3.06 4.22
CA GLU A 159 -5.08 3.47 3.67
C GLU A 159 -3.96 2.59 4.19
N ALA A 160 -3.88 2.41 5.52
CA ALA A 160 -2.85 1.59 6.15
C ALA A 160 -2.90 0.13 5.67
N ARG A 161 -4.09 -0.47 5.60
CA ARG A 161 -4.26 -1.87 5.16
C ARG A 161 -3.97 -2.05 3.67
N ASN A 162 -4.39 -1.09 2.85
CA ASN A 162 -4.15 -1.13 1.41
C ASN A 162 -2.67 -0.94 1.08
N ILE A 163 -1.98 0.00 1.74
CA ILE A 163 -0.52 0.16 1.62
C ILE A 163 0.18 -1.13 2.03
N ALA A 164 -0.22 -1.77 3.14
CA ALA A 164 0.36 -3.02 3.59
C ALA A 164 0.20 -4.15 2.56
N LEU A 165 -0.99 -4.29 1.95
CA LEU A 165 -1.26 -5.26 0.89
C LEU A 165 -0.35 -5.03 -0.33
N LEU A 166 -0.27 -3.79 -0.81
CA LEU A 166 0.54 -3.41 -1.98
C LEU A 166 2.04 -3.64 -1.73
N LEU A 167 2.54 -3.25 -0.55
CA LEU A 167 3.95 -3.46 -0.16
C LEU A 167 4.29 -4.95 -0.05
N LYS A 168 3.38 -5.76 0.50
CA LYS A 168 3.55 -7.21 0.58
C LYS A 168 3.72 -7.79 -0.82
N LYS A 169 2.83 -7.44 -1.76
CA LYS A 169 2.90 -7.91 -3.14
C LYS A 169 4.18 -7.47 -3.86
N GLU A 170 4.58 -6.21 -3.69
CA GLU A 170 5.82 -5.72 -4.29
C GLU A 170 7.06 -6.45 -3.76
N LYS A 171 7.07 -6.81 -2.47
CA LYS A 171 8.14 -7.60 -1.85
C LYS A 171 8.18 -9.04 -2.36
N GLU A 172 7.03 -9.68 -2.54
CA GLU A 172 6.92 -11.02 -3.14
C GLU A 172 7.52 -11.02 -4.55
N LEU A 173 7.14 -10.04 -5.37
CA LEU A 173 7.65 -9.89 -6.74
C LEU A 173 9.18 -9.76 -6.80
N LYS A 174 9.79 -9.02 -5.87
CA LYS A 174 11.26 -8.88 -5.79
C LYS A 174 11.96 -10.20 -5.45
N LYS A 175 11.42 -10.96 -4.50
CA LYS A 175 11.97 -12.27 -4.14
C LYS A 175 11.94 -13.23 -5.31
N ASP A 176 10.85 -13.25 -6.07
CA ASP A 176 10.70 -14.11 -7.24
C ASP A 176 11.73 -13.77 -8.32
N THR A 177 12.07 -12.49 -8.48
CA THR A 177 13.12 -12.06 -9.43
C THR A 177 14.54 -12.37 -8.99
N GLU A 178 14.82 -12.41 -7.68
CA GLU A 178 16.16 -12.71 -7.13
C GLU A 178 16.44 -14.23 -7.03
N SER A 179 15.39 -15.06 -7.06
CA SER A 179 15.48 -16.52 -6.95
C SER A 179 15.72 -17.26 -8.27
N LYS A 180 15.71 -16.54 -9.40
CA LYS A 180 15.92 -17.07 -10.76
C LYS A 180 17.32 -16.76 -11.27
#